data_AF-A0A850KHQ4-F1
#
_entry.id   AF-A0A850KHQ4-F1
#
_cell.length_a   1.000
_cell.length_b   1.000
_cell.length_c   1.000
_cell.angle_alpha   90.00
_cell.angle_beta   90.00
_cell.angle_gamma   90.00
#
_symmetry.space_group_name_H-M   'P 1'
#
loop_
_entity.id
_entity.type
_entity.pdbx_description
1 polymer ?
#
loop_
_entity_poly.entity_id
_entity_poly.type
_entity_poly.pdbx_seq_one_letter_code
_entity_poly.pdbx_strand_id
1 'polypeptide(L)'
;MVPQDFDLDQFKSTYFEECHDLLAAAEEYLGILQNELNDVDVETLHAIFRCVHSIKGGAGTFNFTDLVSFSHVFEALLDKLRDRKIQLTPELVKTLYSANDVLVTLVQMAQDNAVVDPGIWEPTAKALEAFVEGTAPVTEKKPTAFAGYNKTAQEEEEQGWGLFIDEEDDLAPEMDLTATLQPKSIPEPEPEP
;
A
#
# COMPACT_ATOMS: atom_id res chain seq x y z
N MET A 1 28.97 -29.68 5.90
CA MET A 1 28.69 -28.64 4.90
C MET A 1 27.25 -28.23 5.14
N VAL A 2 27.01 -27.17 5.91
CA VAL A 2 25.64 -26.68 6.16
C VAL A 2 25.18 -25.98 4.88
N PRO A 3 23.96 -26.23 4.38
CA PRO A 3 23.46 -25.56 3.20
C PRO A 3 23.24 -24.07 3.50
N GLN A 4 23.59 -23.26 2.52
CA GLN A 4 23.45 -21.80 2.39
C GLN A 4 22.30 -21.16 3.22
N ASP A 5 22.65 -20.44 4.30
CA ASP A 5 21.88 -19.30 4.84
C ASP A 5 21.98 -18.07 3.91
N PHE A 6 22.17 -18.32 2.61
CA PHE A 6 22.42 -17.29 1.62
C PHE A 6 21.09 -16.64 1.26
N ASP A 7 21.14 -15.32 1.18
CA ASP A 7 20.18 -14.38 0.60
C ASP A 7 19.15 -13.71 1.52
N LEU A 8 18.66 -14.32 2.62
CA LEU A 8 17.61 -13.64 3.41
C LEU A 8 18.09 -12.36 4.12
N ASP A 9 19.25 -12.42 4.77
CA ASP A 9 19.83 -11.25 5.45
C ASP A 9 20.25 -10.17 4.44
N GLN A 10 20.65 -10.58 3.23
CA GLN A 10 20.98 -9.67 2.14
C GLN A 10 19.73 -8.96 1.60
N PHE A 11 18.67 -9.71 1.29
CA PHE A 11 17.37 -9.14 0.90
C PHE A 11 16.82 -8.20 1.97
N LYS A 12 16.93 -8.58 3.25
CA LYS A 12 16.51 -7.75 4.37
C LYS A 12 17.34 -6.47 4.47
N SER A 13 18.65 -6.52 4.22
CA SER A 13 19.51 -5.32 4.14
C SER A 13 19.10 -4.39 3.01
N THR A 14 18.90 -4.93 1.79
CA THR A 14 18.46 -4.15 0.63
C THR A 14 17.10 -3.51 0.88
N TYR A 15 16.15 -4.25 1.47
CA TYR A 15 14.86 -3.69 1.85
C TYR A 15 14.97 -2.49 2.80
N PHE A 16 15.85 -2.54 3.80
CA PHE A 16 16.02 -1.40 4.70
C PHE A 16 16.71 -0.21 4.03
N GLU A 17 17.68 -0.45 3.16
CA GLU A 17 18.29 0.60 2.33
C GLU A 17 17.22 1.31 1.49
N GLU A 18 16.37 0.54 0.79
CA GLU A 18 15.24 1.07 0.04
C GLU A 18 14.24 1.84 0.92
N CYS A 19 13.93 1.33 2.12
CA CYS A 19 13.06 2.03 3.04
C CYS A 19 13.61 3.42 3.41
N HIS A 20 14.90 3.54 3.68
CA HIS A 20 15.52 4.83 4.02
C HIS A 20 15.43 5.82 2.86
N ASP A 21 15.65 5.37 1.63
CA ASP A 21 15.50 6.20 0.43
C ASP A 21 14.03 6.64 0.22
N LEU A 22 13.08 5.72 0.41
CA LEU A 22 11.65 6.01 0.27
C LEU A 22 11.13 6.96 1.36
N LEU A 23 11.64 6.83 2.59
CA LEU A 23 11.31 7.71 3.72
C LEU A 23 11.82 9.13 3.48
N ALA A 24 13.05 9.27 2.97
CA ALA A 24 13.61 10.57 2.60
C ALA A 24 12.80 11.21 1.46
N ALA A 25 12.47 10.43 0.43
CA ALA A 25 11.62 10.92 -0.66
C ALA A 25 10.22 11.35 -0.17
N ALA A 26 9.58 10.56 0.70
CA ALA A 26 8.31 10.91 1.30
C ALA A 26 8.38 12.23 2.07
N GLU A 27 9.43 12.46 2.85
CA GLU A 27 9.65 13.72 3.57
C GLU A 27 9.80 14.92 2.61
N GLU A 28 10.54 14.78 1.51
CA GLU A 28 10.67 15.81 0.48
C GLU A 28 9.30 16.18 -0.13
N TYR A 29 8.49 15.18 -0.49
CA TYR A 29 7.15 15.40 -1.02
C TYR A 29 6.21 16.03 0.01
N LEU A 30 6.32 15.67 1.30
CA LEU A 30 5.59 16.35 2.36
C LEU A 30 5.98 17.84 2.47
N GLY A 31 7.25 18.17 2.21
CA GLY A 31 7.72 19.56 2.12
C GLY A 31 7.07 20.35 0.98
N ILE A 32 6.87 19.70 -0.17
CA ILE A 32 6.14 20.30 -1.30
C ILE A 32 4.68 20.55 -0.90
N LEU A 33 4.00 19.56 -0.31
CA LEU A 33 2.62 19.71 0.16
C LEU A 33 2.44 20.85 1.18
N GLN A 34 3.40 21.04 2.07
CA GLN A 34 3.36 22.11 3.06
C GLN A 34 3.42 23.50 2.41
N ASN A 35 4.17 23.65 1.32
CA ASN A 35 4.30 24.92 0.60
C ASN A 35 3.09 25.22 -0.29
N GLU A 36 2.37 24.18 -0.72
CA GLU A 36 1.30 24.26 -1.73
C GLU A 36 -0.10 23.92 -1.17
N LEU A 37 -0.38 24.26 0.09
CA LEU A 37 -1.66 23.93 0.75
C LEU A 37 -2.93 24.36 -0.02
N ASN A 38 -2.86 25.40 -0.85
CA ASN A 38 -3.99 25.89 -1.64
C ASN A 38 -4.03 25.33 -3.07
N ASP A 39 -2.93 24.75 -3.54
CA ASP A 39 -2.75 24.21 -4.90
C ASP A 39 -1.96 22.89 -4.87
N VAL A 40 -2.38 21.97 -4.00
CA VAL A 40 -1.87 20.59 -3.88
C VAL A 40 -1.93 19.84 -5.21
N ASP A 41 -0.76 19.58 -5.78
CA ASP A 41 -0.63 18.64 -6.89
C ASP A 41 -0.96 17.21 -6.43
N VAL A 42 -1.91 16.58 -7.13
CA VAL A 42 -2.31 15.19 -6.88
C VAL A 42 -1.14 14.23 -7.12
N GLU A 43 -0.22 14.58 -8.04
CA GLU A 43 0.97 13.77 -8.29
C GLU A 43 1.92 13.72 -7.09
N THR A 44 1.99 14.78 -6.29
CA THR A 44 2.74 14.78 -5.02
C THR A 44 2.13 13.80 -4.02
N LEU A 45 0.80 13.75 -3.92
CA LEU A 45 0.09 12.75 -3.09
C LEU A 45 0.32 11.32 -3.61
N HIS A 46 0.33 11.12 -4.93
CA HIS A 46 0.67 9.83 -5.56
C HIS A 46 2.09 9.40 -5.23
N ALA A 47 3.04 10.32 -5.22
CA ALA A 47 4.43 10.03 -4.89
C ALA A 47 4.58 9.55 -3.44
N ILE A 48 3.97 10.24 -2.47
CA ILE A 48 3.99 9.83 -1.06
C ILE A 48 3.31 8.47 -0.88
N PHE A 49 2.15 8.27 -1.51
CA PHE A 49 1.44 6.99 -1.45
C PHE A 49 2.31 5.83 -1.94
N ARG A 50 3.02 6.00 -3.07
CA ARG A 50 3.93 4.97 -3.59
C ARG A 50 5.06 4.64 -2.62
N CYS A 51 5.62 5.64 -1.95
CA CYS A 51 6.67 5.43 -0.95
C CYS A 51 6.15 4.54 0.21
N VAL A 52 5.01 4.91 0.79
CA VAL A 52 4.40 4.16 1.91
C VAL A 52 3.96 2.76 1.45
N HIS A 53 3.43 2.63 0.24
CA HIS A 53 3.00 1.36 -0.33
C HIS A 53 4.15 0.37 -0.53
N SER A 54 5.28 0.84 -1.07
CA SER A 54 6.48 0.02 -1.25
C SER A 54 7.04 -0.45 0.09
N ILE A 55 7.09 0.44 1.10
CA ILE A 55 7.50 0.09 2.47
C ILE A 55 6.57 -0.98 3.06
N LYS A 56 5.25 -0.81 2.95
CA LYS A 56 4.27 -1.81 3.41
C LYS A 56 4.46 -3.16 2.72
N GLY A 57 4.67 -3.15 1.40
CA GLY A 57 4.87 -4.35 0.59
C GLY A 57 6.04 -5.19 1.10
N GLY A 58 7.22 -4.58 1.25
CA GLY A 58 8.38 -5.29 1.80
C GLY A 58 8.21 -5.66 3.27
N ALA A 59 7.57 -4.81 4.09
CA ALA A 59 7.25 -5.14 5.48
C ALA A 59 6.39 -6.41 5.61
N GLY A 60 5.47 -6.63 4.66
CA GLY A 60 4.65 -7.84 4.57
C GLY A 60 5.48 -9.09 4.34
N THR A 61 6.44 -9.03 3.41
CA THR A 61 7.36 -10.14 3.08
C THR A 61 8.18 -10.61 4.29
N PHE A 62 8.63 -9.68 5.13
CA PHE A 62 9.42 -9.97 6.34
C PHE A 62 8.58 -10.07 7.63
N ASN A 63 7.24 -10.02 7.50
CA ASN A 63 6.31 -10.20 8.61
C ASN A 63 6.41 -9.13 9.73
N PHE A 64 6.84 -7.91 9.39
CA PHE A 64 6.92 -6.76 10.32
C PHE A 64 5.52 -6.20 10.62
N THR A 65 4.82 -6.86 11.54
CA THR A 65 3.37 -6.68 11.74
C THR A 65 2.97 -5.25 12.14
N ASP A 66 3.72 -4.61 13.05
CA ASP A 66 3.45 -3.22 13.43
C ASP A 66 3.67 -2.25 12.28
N LEU A 67 4.74 -2.46 11.48
CA LEU A 67 5.05 -1.64 10.31
C LEU A 67 3.97 -1.78 9.23
N VAL A 68 3.49 -3.00 8.97
CA VAL A 68 2.37 -3.25 8.06
C VAL A 68 1.08 -2.59 8.57
N SER A 69 0.78 -2.75 9.86
CA SER A 69 -0.46 -2.22 10.44
C SER A 69 -0.50 -0.70 10.38
N PHE A 70 0.61 -0.05 10.76
CA PHE A 70 0.70 1.40 10.73
C PHE A 70 0.70 1.97 9.31
N SER A 71 1.48 1.40 8.39
CA SER A 71 1.54 1.85 7.00
C SER A 71 0.20 1.71 6.28
N HIS A 72 -0.60 0.69 6.60
CA HIS A 72 -1.96 0.55 6.06
C HIS A 72 -2.89 1.70 6.51
N VAL A 73 -2.85 2.10 7.78
CA VAL A 73 -3.62 3.27 8.28
C VAL A 73 -3.17 4.55 7.56
N PHE A 74 -1.86 4.69 7.35
CA PHE A 74 -1.30 5.83 6.63
C PHE A 74 -1.76 5.87 5.15
N GLU A 75 -1.69 4.75 4.44
CA GLU A 75 -2.23 4.64 3.08
C GLU A 75 -3.72 5.00 3.01
N ALA A 76 -4.52 4.54 3.98
CA ALA A 76 -5.96 4.81 3.99
C ALA A 76 -6.27 6.31 4.03
N LEU A 77 -5.49 7.10 4.79
CA LEU A 77 -5.61 8.56 4.79
C LEU A 77 -5.18 9.17 3.44
N LEU A 78 -4.03 8.74 2.91
CA LEU A 78 -3.51 9.24 1.63
C LEU A 78 -4.50 8.96 0.48
N ASP A 79 -5.16 7.80 0.51
CA ASP A 79 -6.20 7.44 -0.45
C ASP A 79 -7.40 8.41 -0.40
N LYS A 80 -7.86 8.81 0.80
CA LYS A 80 -8.91 9.84 0.93
C LYS A 80 -8.48 11.21 0.43
N LEU A 81 -7.22 11.59 0.62
CA LEU A 81 -6.66 12.84 0.11
C LEU A 81 -6.62 12.85 -1.41
N ARG A 82 -6.14 11.77 -2.03
CA ARG A 82 -6.10 11.59 -3.49
C ARG A 82 -7.49 11.62 -4.12
N ASP A 83 -8.46 10.97 -3.47
CA ASP A 83 -9.86 10.98 -3.86
C ASP A 83 -10.58 12.32 -3.61
N ARG A 84 -9.89 13.32 -3.04
CA ARG A 84 -10.46 14.61 -2.63
C ARG A 84 -11.63 14.49 -1.65
N LYS A 85 -11.71 13.37 -0.91
CA LYS A 85 -12.71 13.14 0.15
C LYS A 85 -12.38 13.93 1.42
N ILE A 86 -11.10 14.27 1.61
CA ILE A 86 -10.61 15.10 2.71
C ILE A 86 -9.81 16.26 2.10
N GLN A 87 -9.94 17.46 2.67
CA GLN A 87 -9.12 18.61 2.31
C GLN A 87 -7.80 18.59 3.09
N LEU A 88 -6.70 18.90 2.40
CA LEU A 88 -5.42 19.11 3.06
C LEU A 88 -5.49 20.40 3.89
N THR A 89 -5.13 20.31 5.17
CA THR A 89 -5.03 21.46 6.09
C THR A 89 -3.64 21.49 6.74
N PRO A 90 -3.21 22.62 7.32
CA PRO A 90 -1.95 22.69 8.07
C PRO A 90 -1.85 21.63 9.19
N GLU A 91 -2.95 21.38 9.89
CA GLU A 91 -3.03 20.37 10.95
C GLU A 91 -2.89 18.95 10.37
N LEU A 92 -3.47 18.70 9.20
CA LEU A 92 -3.32 17.43 8.52
C LEU A 92 -1.89 17.22 8.04
N VAL A 93 -1.26 18.24 7.44
CA VAL A 93 0.17 18.17 7.04
C VAL A 93 1.06 17.86 8.23
N LYS A 94 0.84 18.51 9.38
CA LYS A 94 1.57 18.18 10.62
C LYS A 94 1.38 16.72 11.03
N THR A 95 0.16 16.20 10.89
CA THR A 95 -0.15 14.79 11.19
C THR A 95 0.53 13.84 10.19
N LEU A 96 0.62 14.21 8.91
CA LEU A 96 1.36 13.45 7.90
C LEU A 96 2.87 13.39 8.20
N TYR A 97 3.47 14.49 8.67
CA TYR A 97 4.86 14.49 9.15
C TYR A 97 5.04 13.56 10.35
N SER A 98 4.17 13.67 11.36
CA SER A 98 4.21 12.75 12.52
C SER A 98 4.02 11.29 12.10
N ALA A 99 3.26 11.03 11.04
CA ALA A 99 3.13 9.69 10.49
C ALA A 99 4.42 9.21 9.80
N ASN A 100 5.08 10.07 9.04
CA ASN A 100 6.38 9.76 8.46
C ASN A 100 7.43 9.47 9.56
N ASP A 101 7.48 10.27 10.63
CA ASP A 101 8.39 10.05 11.77
C ASP A 101 8.17 8.70 12.46
N VAL A 102 6.90 8.30 12.64
CA VAL A 102 6.56 6.97 13.16
C VAL A 102 7.00 5.89 12.19
N LEU A 103 6.84 6.08 10.88
CA LEU A 103 7.27 5.12 9.87
C LEU A 103 8.80 4.93 9.90
N VAL A 104 9.57 6.01 9.99
CA VAL A 104 11.03 5.99 10.21
C VAL A 104 11.37 5.17 11.45
N THR A 105 10.67 5.44 12.57
CA THR A 105 10.91 4.75 13.84
C THR A 105 10.64 3.26 13.73
N LEU A 106 9.52 2.85 13.12
CA LEU A 106 9.15 1.45 12.95
C LEU A 106 10.11 0.71 12.01
N VAL A 107 10.58 1.35 10.94
CA VAL A 107 11.61 0.80 10.05
C VAL A 107 12.91 0.56 10.84
N GLN A 108 13.36 1.55 11.62
CA GLN A 108 14.57 1.40 12.45
C GLN A 108 14.42 0.27 13.48
N MET A 109 13.28 0.18 14.17
CA MET A 109 13.02 -0.88 15.14
C MET A 109 12.98 -2.27 14.48
N ALA A 110 12.40 -2.39 13.28
CA ALA A 110 12.43 -3.62 12.51
C ALA A 110 13.85 -4.01 12.08
N GLN A 111 14.68 -3.02 11.71
CA GLN A 111 16.09 -3.21 11.37
C GLN A 111 16.91 -3.70 12.56
N ASP A 112 16.67 -3.13 13.73
CA ASP A 112 17.35 -3.50 14.98
C ASP A 112 16.79 -4.79 15.62
N ASN A 113 15.74 -5.38 15.03
CA ASN A 113 14.94 -6.46 15.62
C ASN A 113 14.47 -6.13 17.05
N ALA A 114 14.12 -4.87 17.29
CA ALA A 114 13.61 -4.38 18.55
C ALA A 114 12.13 -4.73 18.72
N VAL A 115 11.71 -4.90 19.98
CA VAL A 115 10.29 -5.06 20.32
C VAL A 115 9.60 -3.72 20.17
N VAL A 116 8.53 -3.68 19.37
CA VAL A 116 7.70 -2.48 19.18
C VAL A 116 6.70 -2.36 20.32
N ASP A 117 6.70 -1.21 20.98
CA ASP A 117 5.62 -0.80 21.88
C ASP A 117 4.53 -0.13 21.03
N PRO A 118 3.28 -0.64 21.02
CA PRO A 118 2.18 -0.02 20.29
C PRO A 118 1.95 1.46 20.66
N GLY A 119 2.33 1.88 21.88
CA GLY A 119 2.27 3.28 22.30
C GLY A 119 3.10 4.25 21.44
N ILE A 120 4.05 3.74 20.65
CA ILE A 120 4.87 4.53 19.72
C ILE A 120 4.04 4.98 18.50
N TRP A 121 3.14 4.13 18.00
CA TRP A 121 2.45 4.35 16.72
C TRP A 121 0.93 4.52 16.85
N GLU A 122 0.29 3.89 17.84
CA GLU A 122 -1.17 3.96 18.04
C GLU A 122 -1.71 5.39 18.18
N PRO A 123 -1.06 6.34 18.90
CA PRO A 123 -1.59 7.70 19.00
C PRO A 123 -1.65 8.41 17.65
N THR A 124 -0.62 8.19 16.81
CA THR A 124 -0.55 8.76 15.47
C THR A 124 -1.55 8.08 14.54
N ALA A 125 -1.69 6.76 14.61
CA ALA A 125 -2.73 6.03 13.88
C ALA A 125 -4.14 6.56 14.19
N LYS A 126 -4.47 6.74 15.47
CA LYS A 126 -5.75 7.33 15.90
C LYS A 126 -5.95 8.75 15.37
N ALA A 127 -4.88 9.54 15.30
CA ALA A 127 -4.95 10.88 14.72
C ALA A 127 -5.26 10.83 13.21
N LEU A 128 -4.62 9.92 12.46
CA LEU A 128 -4.91 9.70 11.03
C LEU A 128 -6.36 9.24 10.82
N GLU A 129 -6.82 8.26 11.60
CA GLU A 129 -8.19 7.74 11.57
C GLU A 129 -9.22 8.83 11.87
N ALA A 130 -8.95 9.72 12.83
CA ALA A 130 -9.84 10.84 13.14
C ALA A 130 -10.03 11.79 11.93
N PHE A 131 -9.00 11.98 11.08
CA PHE A 131 -9.18 12.72 9.83
C PHE A 131 -10.02 11.94 8.82
N VAL A 132 -9.80 10.62 8.70
CA VAL A 132 -10.59 9.74 7.82
C VAL A 132 -12.07 9.74 8.18
N GLU A 133 -12.38 9.76 9.47
CA GLU A 133 -13.75 9.77 10.01
C GLU A 133 -14.38 11.18 10.08
N GLY A 134 -13.58 12.23 9.90
CA GLY A 134 -14.01 13.62 10.04
C GLY A 134 -14.25 14.07 11.50
N THR A 135 -13.68 13.36 12.46
CA THR A 135 -13.74 13.66 13.91
C THR A 135 -12.52 14.42 14.42
N ALA A 136 -11.53 14.67 13.54
CA ALA A 136 -10.34 15.42 13.87
C ALA A 136 -10.67 16.86 14.36
N PRO A 137 -9.93 17.40 15.33
CA PRO A 137 -10.11 18.77 15.78
C PRO A 137 -9.66 19.75 14.67
N VAL A 138 -10.61 20.19 13.85
CA VAL A 138 -10.37 21.22 12.84
C VAL A 138 -10.57 22.59 13.49
N THR A 139 -9.51 23.39 13.56
CA THR A 139 -9.61 24.83 13.76
C THR A 139 -10.22 25.46 12.48
N GLU A 140 -11.43 26.04 12.57
CA GLU A 140 -12.18 26.66 11.44
C GLU A 140 -11.34 27.69 10.64
N LYS A 141 -11.56 28.03 9.35
CA LYS A 141 -11.95 27.38 8.08
C LYS A 141 -11.75 28.43 6.95
N LYS A 142 -11.31 28.04 5.75
CA LYS A 142 -11.93 28.52 4.49
C LYS A 142 -11.75 27.45 3.41
N PRO A 143 -12.84 27.00 2.74
CA PRO A 143 -12.71 26.01 1.68
C PRO A 143 -12.16 26.70 0.43
N THR A 144 -10.94 26.35 0.05
CA THR A 144 -10.40 26.61 -1.29
C THR A 144 -10.81 25.43 -2.16
N ALA A 145 -11.73 25.70 -3.08
CA ALA A 145 -12.17 24.74 -4.08
C ALA A 145 -11.00 24.46 -5.02
N PHE A 146 -10.56 23.21 -5.07
CA PHE A 146 -9.59 22.75 -6.06
C PHE A 146 -10.28 22.61 -7.41
N ALA A 147 -9.84 23.39 -8.40
CA ALA A 147 -10.41 23.36 -9.73
C ALA A 147 -9.94 22.10 -10.49
N GLY A 148 -10.89 21.38 -11.09
CA GLY A 148 -10.66 20.47 -12.20
C GLY A 148 -10.02 19.11 -11.87
N TYR A 149 -10.86 18.13 -11.55
CA TYR A 149 -10.63 16.76 -12.04
C TYR A 149 -11.98 16.17 -12.42
N ASN A 150 -12.22 16.01 -13.72
CA ASN A 150 -13.36 15.23 -14.21
C ASN A 150 -12.89 13.78 -14.32
N LYS A 151 -13.40 12.93 -13.43
CA LYS A 151 -13.29 11.48 -13.56
C LYS A 151 -14.09 11.07 -14.80
N THR A 152 -13.42 10.77 -15.91
CA THR A 152 -14.08 10.07 -17.02
C THR A 152 -14.27 8.63 -16.60
N ALA A 153 -15.50 8.14 -16.67
CA ALA A 153 -15.85 6.78 -16.33
C ALA A 153 -15.33 5.82 -17.41
N GLN A 154 -14.07 5.39 -17.28
CA GLN A 154 -13.46 4.23 -17.92
C GLN A 154 -12.02 4.10 -17.39
N GLU A 155 -11.85 3.35 -16.31
CA GLU A 155 -10.59 2.72 -15.83
C GLU A 155 -10.93 1.99 -14.52
N GLU A 156 -11.85 1.04 -14.63
CA GLU A 156 -11.98 -0.10 -13.71
C GLU A 156 -11.54 -1.32 -14.52
N GLU A 157 -10.23 -1.44 -14.77
CA GLU A 157 -9.48 -2.65 -15.16
C GLU A 157 -8.10 -2.23 -15.66
N GLU A 158 -7.14 -2.03 -14.75
CA GLU A 158 -5.73 -2.21 -15.08
C GLU A 158 -5.01 -2.74 -13.83
N GLN A 159 -5.04 -4.07 -13.70
CA GLN A 159 -3.94 -4.78 -13.06
C GLN A 159 -2.72 -4.55 -13.97
N GLY A 160 -1.76 -3.73 -13.53
CA GLY A 160 -0.56 -3.50 -14.32
C GLY A 160 0.25 -2.28 -13.88
N TRP A 161 0.95 -2.37 -12.74
CA TRP A 161 2.05 -1.45 -12.46
C TRP A 161 3.24 -2.26 -11.97
N GLY A 162 3.98 -2.77 -12.97
CA GLY A 162 5.14 -3.64 -12.82
C GLY A 162 6.27 -2.99 -12.02
N LEU A 163 6.49 -3.54 -10.84
CA LEU A 163 7.81 -3.66 -10.25
C LEU A 163 8.20 -5.14 -10.37
N PHE A 164 9.38 -5.33 -10.95
CA PHE A 164 9.96 -6.59 -11.37
C PHE A 164 9.97 -7.64 -10.25
N ILE A 165 9.27 -8.76 -10.48
CA ILE A 165 9.76 -10.07 -10.10
C ILE A 165 9.90 -10.82 -11.44
N ASP A 166 11.13 -10.98 -11.93
CA ASP A 166 11.41 -11.97 -12.97
C ASP A 166 11.22 -13.35 -12.33
N GLU A 167 9.99 -13.83 -12.32
CA GLU A 167 9.64 -15.21 -11.97
C GLU A 167 9.28 -15.96 -13.25
N GLU A 168 10.30 -16.22 -14.06
CA GLU A 168 10.30 -17.35 -14.98
C GLU A 168 11.12 -18.48 -14.33
N ASP A 169 10.45 -19.38 -13.62
CA ASP A 169 10.78 -20.79 -13.75
C ASP A 169 9.51 -21.64 -13.66
N ASP A 170 9.28 -22.37 -14.75
CA ASP A 170 8.22 -23.32 -15.01
C ASP A 170 7.88 -24.24 -13.83
N LEU A 171 6.58 -24.50 -13.62
CA LEU A 171 6.06 -25.86 -13.39
C LEU A 171 4.52 -25.87 -13.62
N ALA A 172 4.13 -26.54 -14.70
CA ALA A 172 2.77 -26.69 -15.21
C ALA A 172 1.78 -27.35 -14.21
N PRO A 173 0.46 -27.09 -14.35
CA PRO A 173 -0.56 -27.74 -13.52
C PRO A 173 -0.74 -29.22 -13.90
N GLU A 174 -0.82 -30.08 -12.89
CA GLU A 174 -1.10 -31.51 -13.05
C GLU A 174 -2.47 -31.75 -13.73
N MET A 175 -2.43 -32.49 -14.84
CA MET A 175 -3.59 -33.09 -15.47
C MET A 175 -4.13 -34.25 -14.63
N ASP A 176 -5.36 -34.11 -14.11
CA ASP A 176 -6.11 -35.23 -13.54
C ASP A 176 -6.57 -36.18 -14.66
N LEU A 177 -6.09 -37.42 -14.60
CA LEU A 177 -6.23 -38.48 -15.59
C LEU A 177 -7.16 -39.58 -15.06
N THR A 178 -8.46 -39.31 -14.88
CA THR A 178 -9.47 -40.39 -14.80
C THR A 178 -10.85 -39.98 -15.32
N ALA A 179 -11.01 -39.92 -16.65
CA ALA A 179 -12.34 -39.93 -17.27
C ALA A 179 -12.35 -40.89 -18.47
N THR A 180 -12.81 -42.10 -18.18
CA THR A 180 -13.07 -43.21 -19.10
C THR A 180 -13.97 -42.77 -20.26
N LEU A 181 -13.45 -42.92 -21.48
CA LEU A 181 -14.22 -42.89 -22.73
C LEU A 181 -15.36 -43.92 -22.67
N GLN A 182 -16.61 -43.44 -22.55
CA GLN A 182 -17.79 -44.24 -22.88
C GLN A 182 -18.28 -43.88 -24.29
N PRO A 183 -18.51 -44.87 -25.17
CA PRO A 183 -18.96 -44.63 -26.54
C PRO A 183 -20.43 -44.15 -26.60
N LYS A 184 -20.67 -43.19 -27.50
CA LYS A 184 -21.95 -42.49 -27.73
C LYS A 184 -23.09 -43.46 -28.08
N SER A 185 -24.25 -43.21 -27.48
CA SER A 185 -25.53 -43.86 -27.74
C SER A 185 -26.03 -43.58 -29.17
N ILE A 186 -26.52 -44.64 -29.81
CA ILE A 186 -27.32 -44.61 -31.05
C ILE A 186 -28.79 -44.72 -30.60
N PRO A 187 -29.73 -43.90 -31.13
CA PRO A 187 -31.13 -43.96 -30.72
C PRO A 187 -31.86 -45.17 -31.32
N GLU A 188 -32.62 -45.90 -30.49
CA GLU A 188 -33.60 -46.92 -30.90
C GLU A 188 -34.79 -46.30 -31.64
N PRO A 189 -35.34 -46.92 -32.69
CA PRO A 189 -36.64 -46.55 -33.25
C PRO A 189 -37.79 -47.17 -32.43
N GLU A 190 -38.80 -46.34 -32.16
CA GLU A 190 -40.02 -46.65 -31.38
C GLU A 190 -40.87 -47.81 -31.94
N PRO A 191 -41.69 -48.49 -31.10
CA PRO A 191 -42.43 -49.69 -31.48
C PRO A 191 -43.89 -49.40 -31.86
N GLU A 192 -44.38 -49.94 -32.99
CA GLU A 192 -45.81 -50.19 -33.28
C GLU A 192 -45.94 -51.21 -34.45
N PRO A 193 -47.09 -51.92 -34.62
CA PRO A 193 -47.95 -52.62 -33.67
C PRO A 193 -47.80 -54.16 -33.73
#